data_AF-L1PBA0-F1
#
_entry.id   AF-L1PBA0-F1
#
_cell.length_a   1.000
_cell.length_b   1.000
_cell.length_c   1.000
_cell.angle_alpha   90.00
_cell.angle_beta   90.00
_cell.angle_gamma   90.00
#
_symmetry.space_group_name_H-M   'P 1'
#
loop_
_entity.id
_entity.type
_entity.pdbx_description
1 polymer ?
#
loop_
_entity_poly.entity_id
_entity_poly.type
_entity_poly.pdbx_seq_one_letter_code
_entity_poly.pdbx_strand_id
1 'polypeptide(L)'
;MDAQKVDMFIVANARYFKPTMITSIREKLLSLDDSKWGAIQSVGYKDPTTALIVSILLGYLGIDRFYIGNTTLGLLKLLTCGGASVWTIVDWFLIMDSTRDRNAELLAAAIN
;
A
#
# COMPACT_ATOMS: atom_id res chain seq x y z
N MET A 1 -8.50 16.04 15.01
CA MET A 1 -7.65 15.19 15.88
C MET A 1 -6.52 16.00 16.46
N ASP A 2 -5.99 15.62 17.62
CA ASP A 2 -4.81 16.28 18.19
C ASP A 2 -3.56 16.11 17.30
N ALA A 3 -2.76 17.17 17.18
CA ALA A 3 -1.60 17.19 16.30
C ALA A 3 -0.50 16.21 16.73
N GLN A 4 -0.25 16.04 18.02
CA GLN A 4 0.77 15.11 18.51
C GLN A 4 0.41 13.67 18.15
N LYS A 5 -0.88 13.34 18.27
CA LYS A 5 -1.42 12.02 17.92
C LYS A 5 -1.28 11.72 16.44
N VAL A 6 -1.58 12.68 15.57
CA VAL A 6 -1.40 12.54 14.12
C VAL A 6 0.09 12.42 13.77
N ASP A 7 0.95 13.25 14.34
CA ASP A 7 2.39 13.22 14.06
C ASP A 7 3.02 11.90 14.49
N MET A 8 2.62 11.36 15.64
CA MET A 8 3.03 10.03 16.09
C MET A 8 2.62 8.94 15.09
N PHE A 9 1.40 9.00 14.56
CA PHE A 9 0.93 8.05 13.55
C PHE A 9 1.75 8.14 12.25
N ILE A 10 2.03 9.35 11.78
CA ILE A 10 2.83 9.57 10.57
C ILE A 10 4.22 8.99 10.76
N VAL A 11 4.88 9.23 11.89
CA VAL A 11 6.22 8.68 12.17
C VAL A 11 6.20 7.15 12.23
N ALA A 12 5.22 6.56 12.92
CA ALA A 12 5.11 5.11 13.05
C ALA A 12 4.82 4.39 11.72
N ASN A 13 4.07 5.04 10.81
CA ASN A 13 3.55 4.44 9.59
C ASN A 13 4.18 5.02 8.30
N ALA A 14 5.19 5.89 8.40
CA ALA A 14 5.79 6.57 7.25
C ALA A 14 6.21 5.63 6.12
N ARG A 15 6.74 4.44 6.46
CA ARG A 15 7.18 3.42 5.49
C ARG A 15 6.06 2.86 4.60
N TYR A 16 4.81 2.92 5.07
CA TYR A 16 3.65 2.35 4.36
C TYR A 16 3.07 3.30 3.30
N PHE A 17 3.46 4.58 3.33
CA PHE A 17 2.93 5.61 2.45
C PHE A 17 4.03 6.22 1.57
N LYS A 18 3.63 6.88 0.47
CA LYS A 18 4.56 7.64 -0.36
C LYS A 18 4.95 8.94 0.36
N PRO A 19 6.23 9.37 0.31
CA PRO A 19 6.66 10.63 0.91
C PRO A 19 5.85 11.84 0.42
N THR A 20 5.44 11.83 -0.84
CA THR A 20 4.64 12.89 -1.48
C THR A 20 3.22 13.02 -0.91
N MET A 21 2.69 11.97 -0.29
CA MET A 21 1.32 11.93 0.25
C MET A 21 1.28 12.12 1.77
N ILE A 22 2.43 12.16 2.45
CA ILE A 22 2.49 12.29 3.91
C ILE A 22 1.81 13.58 4.37
N THR A 23 2.08 14.70 3.69
CA THR A 23 1.49 16.00 4.03
C THR A 23 -0.03 15.99 3.88
N SER A 24 -0.55 15.43 2.78
CA SER A 24 -2.00 15.37 2.54
C SER A 24 -2.71 14.41 3.51
N ILE A 25 -2.08 13.28 3.86
CA ILE A 25 -2.59 12.36 4.89
C ILE A 25 -2.63 13.07 6.24
N ARG A 26 -1.57 13.79 6.61
CA ARG A 26 -1.51 14.54 7.87
C ARG A 26 -2.65 15.56 7.98
N GLU A 27 -2.83 16.39 6.95
CA GLU A 27 -3.91 17.39 6.91
C GLU A 27 -5.29 16.73 7.01
N LYS A 28 -5.50 15.63 6.29
CA LYS A 28 -6.75 14.89 6.35
C LYS A 28 -7.01 14.35 7.75
N LEU A 29 -6.02 13.73 8.40
CA LEU A 29 -6.14 13.22 9.76
C LEU A 29 -6.42 14.32 10.80
N LEU A 30 -5.78 15.49 10.66
CA LEU A 30 -6.04 16.63 11.54
C LEU A 30 -7.49 17.10 11.46
N SER A 31 -8.09 17.06 10.26
CA SER A 31 -9.48 17.46 10.03
C SER A 31 -10.53 16.46 10.54
N LEU A 32 -10.14 15.22 10.88
CA LEU A 32 -11.06 14.20 11.38
C LEU A 32 -11.34 14.35 12.87
N ASP A 33 -12.47 13.80 13.32
CA ASP A 33 -12.77 13.66 14.74
C ASP A 33 -12.03 12.47 15.36
N ASP A 34 -11.79 12.53 16.68
CA ASP A 34 -11.07 11.49 17.43
C ASP A 34 -11.79 10.14 17.45
N SER A 35 -13.11 10.10 17.20
CA SER A 35 -13.91 8.89 17.05
C SER A 35 -13.42 7.96 15.92
N LYS A 36 -12.86 8.51 14.84
CA LYS A 36 -12.34 7.71 13.70
C LYS A 36 -10.98 7.07 13.97
N TRP A 37 -10.35 7.38 15.11
CA TRP A 37 -9.02 6.88 15.43
C TRP A 37 -8.94 5.36 15.55
N GLY A 38 -9.96 4.72 16.15
CA GLY A 38 -10.02 3.27 16.25
C GLY A 38 -10.01 2.60 14.88
N ALA A 39 -10.72 3.16 13.91
CA ALA A 39 -10.74 2.68 12.53
C ALA A 39 -9.37 2.83 11.87
N ILE A 40 -8.70 3.98 12.04
CA ILE A 40 -7.35 4.23 11.49
C ILE A 40 -6.32 3.24 12.01
N GLN A 41 -6.36 2.89 13.31
CA GLN A 41 -5.44 1.92 13.91
C GLN A 41 -5.72 0.47 13.48
N SER A 42 -6.96 0.16 13.13
CA SER A 42 -7.35 -1.19 12.69
C SER A 42 -6.92 -1.51 11.25
N VAL A 43 -6.46 -0.52 10.49
CA VAL A 43 -6.05 -0.72 9.09
C VAL A 43 -4.78 -1.59 9.04
N GLY A 44 -4.90 -2.76 8.42
CA GLY A 44 -3.80 -3.69 8.19
C GLY A 44 -2.90 -3.29 7.02
N TYR A 45 -2.07 -2.26 7.21
CA TYR A 45 -1.10 -1.82 6.19
C TYR A 45 -0.15 -2.94 5.78
N LYS A 46 0.21 -2.97 4.48
CA LYS A 46 1.17 -3.92 3.92
C LYS A 46 2.53 -3.26 3.77
N ASP A 47 3.59 -3.96 4.16
CA ASP A 47 4.95 -3.44 4.00
C ASP A 47 5.40 -3.53 2.53
N PRO A 48 5.80 -2.40 1.90
CA PRO A 48 6.26 -2.40 0.51
C PRO A 48 7.50 -3.26 0.26
N THR A 49 8.37 -3.43 1.26
CA THR A 49 9.57 -4.28 1.18
C THR A 49 9.17 -5.74 1.16
N THR A 50 8.22 -6.14 2.00
CA THR A 50 7.65 -7.49 1.96
C THR A 50 6.99 -7.78 0.61
N ALA A 51 6.23 -6.83 0.06
CA ALA A 51 5.64 -6.96 -1.27
C ALA A 51 6.72 -7.13 -2.37
N LEU A 52 7.83 -6.41 -2.28
CA LEU A 52 8.98 -6.56 -3.18
C LEU A 52 9.62 -7.94 -3.06
N ILE A 53 9.86 -8.44 -1.85
CA ILE A 53 10.41 -9.78 -1.61
C ILE A 53 9.51 -10.85 -2.24
N VAL A 54 8.18 -10.72 -2.06
CA VAL A 54 7.20 -11.61 -2.69
C VAL A 54 7.27 -11.51 -4.22
N SER A 55 7.44 -10.31 -4.78
CA SER A 55 7.59 -10.12 -6.23
C SER A 55 8.88 -10.73 -6.80
N ILE A 56 9.97 -10.71 -6.05
CA ILE A 56 11.23 -11.34 -6.47
C ILE A 56 11.10 -12.87 -6.47
N LEU A 57 10.50 -13.45 -5.42
CA LEU A 57 10.41 -14.90 -5.25
C LEU A 57 9.27 -15.53 -6.07
N LEU A 58 8.14 -14.84 -6.17
CA LEU A 58 6.87 -15.39 -6.67
C LEU A 58 6.21 -14.51 -7.75
N GLY A 59 6.85 -13.43 -8.18
CA GLY A 59 6.29 -12.50 -9.19
C GLY A 59 6.13 -13.11 -10.58
N TYR A 60 6.87 -14.19 -10.90
CA TYR A 60 6.68 -14.96 -12.14
C TYR A 60 5.30 -15.63 -12.23
N LEU A 61 4.68 -15.91 -11.07
CA LEU A 61 3.29 -16.40 -10.97
C LEU A 61 2.29 -15.26 -10.77
N GLY A 62 2.73 -14.00 -10.68
CA GLY A 62 1.89 -12.84 -10.38
C GLY A 62 1.35 -12.78 -8.95
N ILE A 63 1.91 -13.57 -8.01
CA ILE A 63 1.46 -13.67 -6.61
C ILE A 63 1.64 -12.35 -5.86
N ASP A 64 2.59 -11.51 -6.26
CA ASP A 64 2.81 -10.18 -5.71
C ASP A 64 1.61 -9.23 -5.93
N ARG A 65 0.95 -9.32 -7.08
CA ARG A 65 -0.27 -8.55 -7.36
C ARG A 65 -1.47 -9.05 -6.58
N PHE A 66 -1.57 -10.37 -6.37
CA PHE A 66 -2.58 -10.94 -5.46
C PHE A 66 -2.35 -10.52 -4.00
N TYR A 67 -1.09 -10.43 -3.55
CA TYR A 67 -0.74 -10.02 -2.19
C TYR A 67 -1.20 -8.58 -1.86
N ILE A 68 -1.04 -7.66 -2.81
CA ILE A 68 -1.49 -6.27 -2.64
C ILE A 68 -2.99 -6.07 -2.95
N GLY A 69 -3.73 -7.14 -3.26
CA GLY A 69 -5.16 -7.10 -3.58
C GLY A 69 -5.49 -6.60 -4.99
N ASN A 70 -4.51 -6.54 -5.88
CA ASN A 70 -4.67 -6.13 -7.28
C ASN A 70 -4.88 -7.37 -8.18
N THR A 71 -5.97 -8.10 -7.90
CA THR A 71 -6.31 -9.41 -8.48
C THR A 71 -6.43 -9.39 -10.00
N THR A 72 -6.94 -8.29 -10.58
CA THR A 72 -7.15 -8.17 -12.03
C THR A 72 -5.83 -8.22 -12.81
N LEU A 73 -4.79 -7.51 -12.33
CA LEU A 73 -3.46 -7.53 -12.94
C LEU A 73 -2.78 -8.89 -12.72
N GLY A 74 -2.95 -9.50 -11.54
CA GLY A 74 -2.47 -10.86 -11.24
C GLY A 74 -3.03 -11.91 -12.20
N LEU A 75 -4.35 -11.86 -12.45
CA LEU A 75 -5.03 -12.79 -13.37
C LEU A 75 -4.59 -12.60 -14.83
N LEU A 76 -4.36 -11.36 -15.24
CA LEU A 76 -3.86 -11.03 -16.58
C LEU A 76 -2.44 -11.57 -16.81
N LYS A 77 -1.61 -11.66 -15.76
CA LYS A 77 -0.32 -12.38 -15.80
C LYS A 77 -0.48 -13.86 -16.06
N LEU A 78 -1.40 -14.50 -15.35
CA LEU A 78 -1.61 -15.93 -15.46
C LEU A 78 -2.16 -16.30 -16.84
N LEU A 79 -3.08 -15.49 -17.39
CA LEU A 79 -3.65 -15.70 -18.71
C LEU A 79 -2.65 -15.46 -19.86
N THR A 80 -1.61 -14.65 -19.64
CA THR A 80 -0.52 -14.42 -20.61
C THR A 80 0.65 -15.41 -20.43
N CYS A 81 0.47 -16.50 -19.67
CA CYS A 81 1.52 -17.47 -19.31
C CYS A 81 2.73 -16.83 -18.60
N GLY A 82 2.48 -15.89 -17.67
CA GLY A 82 3.54 -15.20 -16.93
C GLY A 82 4.41 -14.39 -17.88
N GLY A 83 3.76 -13.62 -18.78
CA GLY A 83 4.37 -12.91 -19.90
C GLY A 83 5.83 -12.55 -19.67
N ALA A 84 6.71 -13.20 -20.45
CA ALA A 84 8.17 -13.09 -20.52
C ALA A 84 8.84 -12.24 -19.43
N SER A 85 9.84 -12.79 -18.74
CA SER A 85 10.70 -12.22 -17.66
C SER A 85 10.99 -10.70 -17.64
N VAL A 86 10.82 -9.99 -18.75
CA VAL A 86 10.69 -8.52 -18.81
C VAL A 86 9.58 -7.98 -17.89
N TRP A 87 8.41 -8.61 -17.83
CA TRP A 87 7.28 -8.06 -17.08
C TRP A 87 7.45 -8.21 -15.56
N THR A 88 8.19 -9.22 -15.11
CA THR A 88 8.58 -9.34 -13.70
C THR A 88 9.59 -8.26 -13.29
N ILE A 89 10.50 -7.89 -14.19
CA ILE A 89 11.50 -6.83 -13.92
C ILE A 89 10.80 -5.47 -13.76
N VAL A 90 9.85 -5.14 -14.65
CA VAL A 90 9.07 -3.90 -14.56
C VAL A 90 8.28 -3.86 -13.25
N ASP A 91 7.75 -5.00 -12.81
CA ASP A 91 6.98 -5.07 -11.57
C ASP A 91 7.80 -4.88 -10.31
N TRP A 92 9.08 -5.25 -10.30
CA TRP A 92 9.96 -4.96 -9.15
C TRP A 92 10.04 -3.47 -8.84
N PHE A 93 10.00 -2.61 -9.87
CA PHE A 93 9.98 -1.16 -9.69
C PHE A 93 8.59 -0.63 -9.32
N LEU A 94 7.52 -1.23 -9.85
CA LEU A 94 6.15 -0.74 -9.65
C LEU A 94 5.49 -1.23 -8.36
N ILE A 95 5.89 -2.39 -7.82
CA ILE A 95 5.17 -3.05 -6.72
C ILE A 95 5.24 -2.25 -5.42
N MET A 96 6.38 -1.61 -5.13
CA MET A 96 6.54 -0.80 -3.92
C MET A 96 5.57 0.39 -3.92
N ASP A 97 5.49 1.11 -5.03
CA ASP A 97 4.59 2.25 -5.16
C ASP A 97 3.13 1.82 -5.21
N SER A 98 2.82 0.73 -5.90
CA SER A 98 1.47 0.14 -5.90
C SER A 98 1.03 -0.27 -4.50
N THR A 99 1.94 -0.80 -3.67
CA THR A 99 1.65 -1.18 -2.28
C THR A 99 1.33 0.06 -1.43
N ARG A 100 2.10 1.14 -1.61
CA ARG A 100 1.87 2.40 -0.89
C ARG A 100 0.58 3.09 -1.30
N ASP A 101 0.24 3.04 -2.58
CA ASP A 101 -1.04 3.55 -3.08
C ASP A 101 -2.20 2.77 -2.47
N ARG A 102 -2.10 1.44 -2.44
CA ARG A 102 -3.11 0.59 -1.82
C ARG A 102 -3.28 0.89 -0.33
N ASN A 103 -2.19 1.08 0.41
CA ASN A 103 -2.24 1.47 1.81
C ASN A 103 -2.96 2.82 2.02
N ALA A 104 -2.75 3.79 1.12
CA ALA A 104 -3.44 5.08 1.16
C ALA A 104 -4.94 4.93 0.88
N GLU A 105 -5.33 4.08 -0.07
CA GLU A 105 -6.74 3.75 -0.32
C GLU A 105 -7.40 3.08 0.89
N LEU A 106 -6.71 2.14 1.56
CA LEU A 106 -7.21 1.48 2.76
C LEU A 106 -7.42 2.48 3.90
N LEU A 107 -6.48 3.41 4.10
CA LEU A 107 -6.65 4.50 5.05
C LEU A 107 -7.83 5.39 4.66
N ALA A 108 -7.95 5.76 3.39
CA ALA A 108 -9.06 6.59 2.91
C ALA A 108 -10.42 5.91 3.11
N ALA A 109 -10.50 4.60 2.93
CA ALA A 109 -11.71 3.81 3.16
C ALA A 109 -12.05 3.70 4.66
N ALA A 110 -11.05 3.62 5.55
CA ALA A 110 -11.27 3.56 6.99
C ALA A 110 -11.75 4.89 7.60
N ILE A 111 -11.48 6.00 6.93
CA ILE A 111 -11.82 7.35 7.41
C ILE A 111 -13.01 7.99 6.70
N ASN A 112 -13.56 7.36 5.66
CA ASN A 112 -14.79 7.80 5.01
C ASN A 112 -15.97 7.42 5.91
#